data_AF-A0A923HLZ6-F1
#
_entry.id   AF-A0A923HLZ6-F1
#
_cell.length_a   1.000
_cell.length_b   1.000
_cell.length_c   1.000
_cell.angle_alpha   90.00
_cell.angle_beta   90.00
_cell.angle_gamma   90.00
#
_symmetry.space_group_name_H-M   'P 1'
#
loop_
_entity.id
_entity.type
_entity.pdbx_description
1 polymer ?
#
loop_
_entity_poly.entity_id
_entity_poly.type
_entity_poly.pdbx_seq_one_letter_code
_entity_poly.pdbx_strand_id
1 'polypeptide(L)' 'MSKEQKCPECKGKGVIPCPVEYGGEEHDEGCPVCRGDRSTRVTCPDCEGKGKMNPDMH' A
#
# COMPACT_ATOMS: atom_id res chain seq x y z
N MET A 1 -5.62 -3.92 26.29
CA MET A 1 -5.45 -4.76 25.09
C MET A 1 -5.56 -3.83 23.89
N SER A 2 -4.44 -3.35 23.35
CA SER A 2 -4.45 -2.50 22.15
C SER A 2 -4.99 -3.32 20.99
N LYS A 3 -6.17 -2.96 20.47
CA LYS A 3 -6.74 -3.62 19.29
C LYS A 3 -5.99 -3.12 18.07
N GLU A 4 -4.85 -3.72 17.79
CA GLU A 4 -4.13 -3.50 16.54
C GLU A 4 -4.97 -4.11 15.41
N GLN A 5 -5.61 -3.26 14.61
CA GLN A 5 -6.43 -3.72 13.49
C GLN A 5 -5.54 -3.90 12.26
N LYS A 6 -5.72 -4.99 11.52
CA LYS A 6 -5.03 -5.16 10.24
C LYS A 6 -5.41 -4.00 9.33
N CYS A 7 -4.40 -3.40 8.71
CA CYS A 7 -4.61 -2.34 7.73
C CYS A 7 -5.51 -2.87 6.59
N PRO A 8 -6.73 -2.34 6.35
CA PRO A 8 -7.61 -2.77 5.27
C PRO A 8 -6.96 -2.71 3.88
N GLU A 9 -6.17 -1.67 3.62
CA GLU A 9 -5.50 -1.45 2.33
C GLU A 9 -4.50 -2.56 2.00
N CYS A 10 -3.51 -2.80 2.88
CA CYS A 10 -2.51 -3.84 2.65
C CYS A 10 -2.89 -5.21 3.22
N LYS A 11 -4.06 -5.34 3.87
CA LYS A 11 -4.55 -6.55 4.53
C LYS A 11 -3.55 -7.19 5.50
N GLY A 12 -2.80 -6.37 6.25
CA GLY A 12 -1.75 -6.88 7.15
C GLY A 12 -0.34 -7.00 6.56
N LYS A 13 -0.14 -6.78 5.25
CA LYS A 13 1.16 -7.00 4.60
C LYS A 13 2.18 -5.87 4.78
N GLY A 14 1.74 -4.67 5.13
CA GLY A 14 2.57 -3.45 5.17
C GLY A 14 2.92 -2.90 3.78
N VAL A 15 2.72 -3.65 2.71
CA VAL A 15 3.00 -3.23 1.34
C VAL A 15 1.79 -3.45 0.45
N ILE A 16 1.62 -2.57 -0.53
CA ILE A 16 0.58 -2.62 -1.56
C ILE A 16 1.25 -2.65 -2.95
N PRO A 17 0.58 -3.18 -3.98
CA PRO A 17 1.03 -2.96 -5.35
C PRO A 17 1.14 -1.45 -5.64
N CYS A 18 2.08 -1.06 -6.51
CA CYS A 18 2.24 0.34 -6.92
C CYS A 18 0.89 0.90 -7.42
N PRO A 19 0.26 1.86 -6.71
CA PRO A 19 -1.08 2.33 -7.04
C PRO A 19 -1.05 3.01 -8.40
N VAL A 20 -1.96 2.64 -9.29
CA VAL A 20 -2.17 3.38 -10.53
C VAL A 20 -3.09 4.53 -10.15
N GLU A 21 -2.56 5.77 -10.12
CA GLU A 21 -3.29 6.96 -9.64
C GLU A 21 -4.64 7.19 -10.35
N TYR A 22 -4.91 6.52 -11.48
CA TYR A 22 -6.08 6.73 -12.31
C TYR A 22 -6.77 5.47 -12.83
N GLY A 23 -6.88 4.42 -12.01
CA GLY A 23 -7.72 3.26 -12.35
C GLY A 23 -7.35 2.54 -13.66
N GLY A 24 -6.13 2.79 -14.15
CA GLY A 24 -5.53 2.08 -15.27
C GLY A 24 -4.95 0.75 -14.80
N GLU A 25 -4.92 -0.20 -15.71
CA GLU A 25 -4.52 -1.59 -15.44
C GLU A 25 -3.00 -1.74 -15.32
N GLU A 26 -2.25 -0.72 -15.79
CA GLU A 26 -0.81 -0.77 -15.96
C GLU A 26 -0.14 0.58 -15.74
N HIS A 27 1.00 0.54 -15.04
CA HIS A 27 1.97 1.62 -15.06
C HIS A 27 2.76 1.53 -16.36
N ASP A 28 2.85 2.63 -17.10
CA ASP A 28 3.85 2.77 -18.16
C ASP A 28 5.28 2.62 -17.61
N GLU A 29 6.23 2.27 -18.48
CA GLU A 29 7.67 2.19 -18.16
C GLU A 29 8.22 3.50 -17.57
N GLY A 30 7.49 4.61 -17.77
CA GLY A 30 7.79 5.93 -17.23
C GLY A 30 7.48 6.11 -15.73
N CYS A 31 6.91 5.13 -15.04
CA CYS A 31 6.63 5.30 -13.61
C CYS A 31 7.92 5.46 -12.79
N PRO A 32 8.10 6.56 -12.03
CA PRO A 32 9.32 6.79 -11.26
C PRO A 32 9.50 5.78 -10.12
N VAL A 33 8.44 5.06 -9.74
CA VAL A 33 8.44 4.12 -8.61
C VAL A 33 8.63 2.68 -9.09
N CYS A 34 7.82 2.21 -10.03
CA CYS A 34 7.86 0.81 -10.51
C CYS A 34 8.47 0.64 -11.90
N ARG A 35 8.68 1.71 -12.67
CA ARG A 35 9.18 1.65 -14.06
C ARG A 35 8.44 0.63 -14.93
N GLY A 36 7.12 0.52 -14.75
CA GLY A 36 6.28 -0.45 -15.46
C GLY A 36 6.28 -1.87 -14.88
N ASP A 37 7.05 -2.15 -13.81
CA ASP A 37 7.06 -3.45 -13.17
C ASP A 37 5.82 -3.67 -12.28
N ARG A 38 4.90 -4.50 -12.76
CA ARG A 38 3.64 -4.86 -12.05
C ARG A 38 3.88 -5.66 -10.76
N SER A 39 5.08 -6.21 -10.58
CA SER A 39 5.46 -6.94 -9.37
C SER A 39 5.94 -6.01 -8.25
N THR A 40 6.23 -4.75 -8.58
CA THR A 40 6.74 -3.77 -7.63
C THR A 40 5.69 -3.46 -6.58
N ARG A 41 6.08 -3.64 -5.33
CA ARG A 41 5.27 -3.30 -4.16
C ARG A 41 5.86 -2.08 -3.50
N VAL A 42 4.98 -1.15 -3.16
CA VAL A 42 5.31 0.05 -2.42
C VAL A 42 4.86 -0.08 -0.98
N THR A 43 5.50 0.66 -0.10
CA THR A 43 5.07 0.78 1.29
C THR A 43 3.63 1.28 1.32
N CYS A 44 2.78 0.60 2.09
CA CYS A 44 1.40 1.02 2.25
C CYS A 44 1.38 2.38 2.96
N PRO A 45 0.85 3.44 2.33
CA PRO A 45 0.86 4.78 2.90
C PRO A 45 -0.05 4.87 4.12
N ASP A 46 -1.14 4.10 4.14
CA ASP A 46 -2.15 4.17 5.19
C ASP A 46 -1.68 3.63 6.55
N CYS A 47 -0.79 2.63 6.53
CA CYS A 47 -0.18 2.08 7.74
C CYS A 47 1.34 2.30 7.81
N GLU A 48 1.89 3.11 6.91
CA GLU A 48 3.33 3.40 6.78
C GLU A 48 4.22 2.16 6.86
N GLY A 49 3.82 1.06 6.22
CA GLY A 49 4.60 -0.18 6.25
C GLY A 49 4.36 -1.10 7.46
N LYS A 50 3.61 -0.66 8.47
CA LYS A 50 3.41 -1.43 9.71
C LYS A 50 2.48 -2.64 9.53
N GLY A 51 1.64 -2.62 8.50
CA GLY A 51 0.62 -3.65 8.26
C GLY A 51 -0.57 -3.59 9.22
N LYS A 52 -0.51 -2.76 10.25
CA LYS A 52 -1.52 -2.61 11.29
C LYS A 52 -1.75 -1.14 11.58
N MET A 53 -2.99 -0.79 11.82
CA MET A 53 -3.43 0.55 12.19
C MET A 53 -3.95 0.49 13.62
N ASN A 54 -3.67 1.53 14.39
CA ASN A 54 -4.31 1.71 15.70
C ASN A 54 -5.59 2.51 15.46
N PRO A 55 -6.79 1.93 15.65
CA PRO A 55 -8.05 2.64 15.42
C PRO A 55 -8.33 3.74 16.46
N ASP A 56 -7.46 3.89 17.47
CA ASP A 56 -7.58 4.81 18.60
C ASP A 56 -6.97 6.20 18.33
N MET A 57 -6.53 6.48 17.09
CA MET A 57 -5.90 7.75 16.68
C MET A 57 -6.86 8.63 15.86
N HIS A 58 -8.17 8.51 16.08
CA HIS A 58 -9.21 9.36 15.49
C HIS A 58 -10.03 10.02 16.59
#